data_AF-A0A7S2GQ73-F1
#
_entry.id   AF-A0A7S2GQ73-F1
#
_cell.length_a   1.000
_cell.length_b   1.000
_cell.length_c   1.000
_cell.angle_alpha   90.00
_cell.angle_beta   90.00
_cell.angle_gamma   90.00
#
_symmetry.space_group_name_H-M   'P 1'
#
loop_
_entity.id
_entity.type
_entity.pdbx_description
1 polymer ?
#
loop_
_entity_poly.entity_id
_entity_poly.type
_entity_poly.pdbx_seq_one_letter_code
_entity_poly.pdbx_strand_id
1 'polypeptide(L)'
;EQVWKYMQKMNEPHGKEELWGYAEKKTIITFSHFLPRRDLPFHSMTDAGMKVAKAMGCEAIEYQLRMIRSKLHVYGHSHFLHAEDHDDVLYVQQCLGYPQERNMIHRDEERALMMMVHDGEEPCMKPWNS
;
A
#
# COMPACT_ATOMS: atom_id res chain seq x y z
N GLU A 1 -12.65 10.09 -22.95
CA GLU A 1 -12.37 10.19 -21.50
C GLU A 1 -10.90 9.85 -21.24
N GLN A 2 -10.25 10.42 -20.23
CA GLN A 2 -8.85 10.09 -19.91
C GLN A 2 -8.79 8.75 -19.17
N VAL A 3 -7.86 7.85 -19.54
CA VAL A 3 -7.79 6.46 -19.01
C VAL A 3 -7.75 6.41 -17.49
N TRP A 4 -6.98 7.28 -16.85
CA TRP A 4 -6.88 7.30 -15.38
C TRP A 4 -8.20 7.66 -14.68
N LYS A 5 -9.05 8.49 -15.30
CA LYS A 5 -10.38 8.81 -14.76
C LYS A 5 -11.29 7.60 -14.80
N TYR A 6 -11.25 6.85 -15.90
CA TYR A 6 -11.99 5.60 -16.01
C TYR A 6 -11.56 4.61 -14.92
N MET A 7 -10.25 4.42 -14.73
CA MET A 7 -9.71 3.51 -13.71
C MET A 7 -10.15 3.90 -12.29
N GLN A 8 -10.20 5.19 -11.96
CA GLN A 8 -10.67 5.65 -10.64
C GLN A 8 -12.14 5.30 -10.39
N LYS A 9 -12.96 5.26 -11.44
CA LYS A 9 -14.40 4.97 -11.35
C LYS A 9 -14.72 3.48 -11.30
N MET A 10 -13.76 2.59 -11.58
CA MET A 10 -14.01 1.15 -11.62
C MET A 10 -14.50 0.58 -10.28
N ASN A 11 -14.20 1.26 -9.17
CA ASN A 11 -14.69 0.88 -7.85
C ASN A 11 -16.06 1.47 -7.52
N GLU A 12 -16.59 2.45 -8.27
CA GLU A 12 -17.88 3.10 -7.99
C GLU A 12 -19.08 2.14 -7.96
N PRO A 13 -19.16 1.11 -8.84
CA PRO A 13 -20.24 0.13 -8.78
C PRO A 13 -20.24 -0.69 -7.48
N HIS A 14 -19.09 -0.81 -6.81
CA HIS A 14 -18.94 -1.50 -5.54
C HIS A 14 -19.24 -0.50 -4.41
N GLY A 15 -20.53 -0.38 -4.10
CA GLY A 15 -21.04 0.65 -3.21
C GLY A 15 -20.44 0.59 -1.81
N LYS A 16 -20.23 1.78 -1.22
CA LYS A 16 -19.77 1.98 0.15
C LYS A 16 -20.57 1.16 1.17
N GLU A 17 -21.89 1.08 1.01
CA GLU A 17 -22.78 0.39 1.96
C GLU A 17 -22.56 -1.13 1.96
N GLU A 18 -22.36 -1.72 0.78
CA GLU A 18 -22.05 -3.14 0.64
C GLU A 18 -20.72 -3.46 1.33
N LEU A 19 -19.69 -2.67 1.03
CA LEU A 19 -18.35 -2.84 1.61
C LEU A 19 -18.32 -2.51 3.11
N TRP A 20 -19.15 -1.59 3.60
CA TRP A 20 -19.28 -1.30 5.03
C TRP A 20 -19.87 -2.46 5.83
N GLY A 21 -20.88 -3.14 5.28
CA GLY A 21 -21.41 -4.35 5.89
C GLY A 21 -20.34 -5.45 6.04
N TYR A 22 -19.36 -5.50 5.11
CA TYR A 22 -18.19 -6.36 5.25
C TYR A 22 -17.18 -5.83 6.27
N ALA A 23 -16.89 -4.53 6.27
CA ALA A 23 -15.92 -3.90 7.18
C ALA A 23 -16.26 -4.11 8.67
N GLU A 24 -17.56 -4.23 9.01
CA GLU A 24 -18.00 -4.53 10.38
C GLU A 24 -17.72 -5.98 10.81
N LYS A 25 -17.53 -6.89 9.85
CA LYS A 25 -17.46 -8.34 10.09
C LYS A 25 -16.15 -8.98 9.64
N LYS A 26 -15.36 -8.27 8.82
CA LYS A 26 -14.20 -8.76 8.08
C LYS A 26 -13.15 -7.66 7.94
N THR A 27 -11.90 -8.08 7.88
CA THR A 27 -10.77 -7.21 7.56
C THR A 27 -10.75 -6.88 6.07
N ILE A 28 -10.84 -5.60 5.71
CA ILE A 28 -10.72 -5.15 4.32
C ILE A 28 -9.27 -4.78 4.02
N ILE A 29 -8.65 -5.53 3.10
CA ILE A 29 -7.32 -5.26 2.58
C ILE A 29 -7.47 -4.67 1.18
N THR A 30 -6.81 -3.54 0.93
CA THR A 30 -6.84 -2.85 -0.35
C THR A 30 -5.47 -2.88 -1.04
N PHE A 31 -5.49 -2.78 -2.36
CA PHE A 31 -4.29 -2.85 -3.18
C PHE A 31 -4.31 -1.75 -4.22
N SER A 32 -3.15 -1.15 -4.48
CA SER A 32 -2.95 -0.33 -5.67
C SER A 32 -1.49 -0.34 -6.08
N HIS A 33 -1.17 0.05 -7.32
CA HIS A 33 0.23 0.19 -7.69
C HIS A 33 0.82 1.51 -7.21
N PHE A 34 0.04 2.59 -7.29
CA PHE A 34 0.46 3.94 -6.94
C PHE A 34 0.30 4.20 -5.45
N LEU A 35 1.14 5.05 -4.87
CA LEU A 35 1.00 5.40 -3.47
C LEU A 35 -0.33 6.15 -3.25
N PRO A 36 -1.12 5.79 -2.23
CA PRO A 36 -2.37 6.49 -1.94
C PRO A 36 -2.12 7.91 -1.41
N ARG A 37 -0.96 8.16 -0.80
CA ARG A 37 -0.63 9.43 -0.16
C ARG A 37 0.70 9.99 -0.63
N ARG A 38 0.80 11.32 -0.64
CA ARG A 38 2.00 12.08 -1.05
C ARG A 38 3.09 12.10 0.01
N ASP A 39 2.70 11.93 1.26
CA ASP A 39 3.58 11.90 2.42
C ASP A 39 4.20 10.52 2.65
N LEU A 40 3.77 9.45 1.96
CA LEU A 40 4.42 8.13 2.05
C LEU A 40 5.76 8.07 1.28
N PRO A 41 6.83 7.45 1.83
CA PRO A 41 7.00 7.06 3.24
C PRO A 41 7.18 8.29 4.14
N PHE A 42 6.51 8.31 5.30
CA PHE A 42 6.26 9.52 6.09
C PHE A 42 7.50 10.21 6.67
N HIS A 43 8.68 9.57 6.69
CA HIS A 43 9.86 10.14 7.36
C HIS A 43 11.25 9.83 6.76
N SER A 44 11.38 9.20 5.58
CA SER A 44 12.70 8.66 5.17
C SER A 44 13.13 8.91 3.72
N MET A 45 12.54 9.87 3.02
CA MET A 45 13.02 10.19 1.68
C MET A 45 14.33 11.00 1.74
N THR A 46 15.42 10.41 1.26
CA THR A 46 16.65 11.14 0.91
C THR A 46 16.35 12.19 -0.17
N ASP A 47 17.27 13.13 -0.43
CA ASP A 47 17.13 14.12 -1.51
C ASP A 47 16.85 13.48 -2.89
N ALA A 48 17.28 12.24 -3.10
CA ALA A 48 16.95 11.45 -4.29
C ALA A 48 15.48 10.97 -4.28
N GLY A 49 14.96 10.54 -3.12
CA GLY A 49 13.55 10.17 -2.92
C GLY A 49 12.61 11.35 -3.12
N MET A 50 13.00 12.56 -2.71
CA MET A 50 12.22 13.78 -2.92
C MET A 50 11.94 14.13 -4.39
N LYS A 51 12.79 13.69 -5.33
CA LYS A 51 12.53 13.87 -6.78
C LYS A 51 11.40 12.97 -7.28
N VAL A 52 11.24 11.78 -6.68
CA VAL A 52 10.19 10.82 -7.00
C VAL A 52 8.85 11.23 -6.39
N ALA A 53 8.88 11.91 -5.23
CA ALA A 53 7.70 12.38 -4.49
C ALA A 53 6.67 13.16 -5.33
N LYS A 54 7.12 13.88 -6.38
CA LYS A 54 6.21 14.63 -7.27
C LYS A 54 5.29 13.73 -8.10
N ALA A 55 5.67 12.48 -8.32
CA ALA A 55 4.88 11.47 -9.03
C ALA A 55 4.17 10.49 -8.08
N MET A 56 4.26 10.73 -6.77
CA MET A 56 3.72 9.87 -5.72
C MET A 56 2.44 10.47 -5.17
N GLY A 57 1.51 9.62 -4.73
CA GLY A 57 0.26 10.04 -4.12
C GLY A 57 -0.89 10.19 -5.10
N CYS A 58 -1.95 9.41 -4.86
CA CYS A 58 -3.25 9.54 -5.50
C CYS A 58 -4.32 9.67 -4.42
N GLU A 59 -4.67 10.89 -4.05
CA GLU A 59 -5.65 11.19 -2.99
C GLU A 59 -7.01 10.53 -3.21
N ALA A 60 -7.37 10.24 -4.47
CA ALA A 60 -8.58 9.47 -4.79
C ALA A 60 -8.52 8.02 -4.26
N ILE A 61 -7.35 7.38 -4.26
CA ILE A 61 -7.16 6.02 -3.70
C ILE A 61 -7.26 6.09 -2.18
N GLU A 62 -6.61 7.07 -1.55
CA GLU A 62 -6.73 7.31 -0.11
C GLU A 62 -8.20 7.55 0.29
N TYR A 63 -8.92 8.39 -0.45
CA TYR A 63 -10.33 8.62 -0.19
C TYR A 63 -11.15 7.32 -0.27
N GLN A 64 -10.91 6.48 -1.29
CA GLN A 64 -11.65 5.23 -1.45
C GLN A 64 -11.33 4.21 -0.35
N LEU A 65 -10.06 4.01 0.02
CA LEU A 65 -9.70 3.04 1.07
C LEU A 65 -10.24 3.48 2.44
N ARG A 66 -10.23 4.79 2.72
CA ARG A 66 -10.82 5.37 3.93
C ARG A 66 -12.32 5.23 3.94
N MET A 67 -12.95 5.52 2.79
CA MET A 67 -14.37 5.39 2.60
C MET A 67 -14.84 3.99 2.97
N ILE A 68 -14.08 2.94 2.65
CA ILE A 68 -14.48 1.54 2.93
C ILE A 68 -13.89 0.97 4.21
N ARG A 69 -13.24 1.79 5.06
CA ARG A 69 -12.61 1.36 6.33
C ARG A 69 -11.61 0.22 6.13
N SER A 70 -10.76 0.32 5.11
CA SER A 70 -9.65 -0.62 4.94
C SER A 70 -8.77 -0.62 6.19
N LYS A 71 -8.20 -1.77 6.54
CA LYS A 71 -7.25 -1.92 7.66
C LYS A 71 -5.80 -2.03 7.20
N LEU A 72 -5.60 -2.38 5.92
CA LEU A 72 -4.29 -2.51 5.32
C LEU A 72 -4.34 -2.11 3.86
N HIS A 73 -3.37 -1.32 3.42
CA HIS A 73 -3.19 -0.96 2.02
C HIS A 73 -1.82 -1.39 1.51
N VAL A 74 -1.80 -2.33 0.57
CA VAL A 74 -0.57 -2.73 -0.13
C VAL A 74 -0.37 -1.84 -1.35
N TYR A 75 0.83 -1.27 -1.48
CA TYR A 75 1.17 -0.38 -2.58
C TYR A 75 2.59 -0.60 -3.12
N GLY A 76 2.96 0.14 -4.17
CA GLY A 76 4.27 0.03 -4.82
C GLY A 76 4.82 1.36 -5.36
N HIS A 77 5.44 1.29 -6.53
CA HIS A 77 5.98 2.41 -7.32
C HIS A 77 7.26 3.08 -6.76
N SER A 78 7.42 3.22 -5.45
CA SER A 78 8.54 3.98 -4.88
C SER A 78 9.88 3.23 -4.83
N HIS A 79 9.86 1.90 -4.99
CA HIS A 79 11.01 1.02 -4.81
C HIS A 79 11.68 1.07 -3.42
N PHE A 80 11.03 1.69 -2.42
CA PHE A 80 11.42 1.61 -1.01
C PHE A 80 10.64 0.52 -0.27
N LEU A 81 11.28 -0.13 0.69
CA LEU A 81 10.57 -0.93 1.67
C LEU A 81 9.91 -0.01 2.68
N HIS A 82 8.62 -0.23 2.94
CA HIS A 82 7.87 0.58 3.87
C HIS A 82 6.80 -0.26 4.55
N ALA A 83 6.65 -0.05 5.86
CA ALA A 83 5.45 -0.40 6.59
C ALA A 83 5.24 0.61 7.70
N GLU A 84 4.06 1.21 7.73
CA GLU A 84 3.71 2.19 8.74
C GLU A 84 2.20 2.26 8.91
N ASP A 85 1.77 2.25 10.16
CA ASP A 85 0.39 2.51 10.53
C ASP A 85 0.12 4.01 10.52
N HIS A 86 -0.96 4.39 9.83
CA HIS A 86 -1.42 5.77 9.84
C HIS A 86 -2.95 5.84 9.82
N ASP A 87 -3.51 6.50 10.83
CA ASP A 87 -4.94 6.62 11.07
C ASP A 87 -5.68 5.26 10.97
N ASP A 88 -5.18 4.21 11.64
CA ASP A 88 -5.83 2.86 11.65
C ASP A 88 -5.82 2.14 10.28
N VAL A 89 -4.91 2.53 9.39
CA VAL A 89 -4.56 1.77 8.16
C VAL A 89 -3.07 1.46 8.19
N LEU A 90 -2.73 0.18 8.07
CA LEU A 90 -1.36 -0.27 7.86
C LEU A 90 -1.00 -0.12 6.36
N TYR A 91 -0.09 0.79 6.03
CA TYR A 91 0.42 0.95 4.67
C TYR A 91 1.65 0.10 4.48
N VAL A 92 1.70 -0.73 3.44
CA VAL A 92 2.77 -1.69 3.23
C VAL A 92 3.28 -1.69 1.80
N GLN A 93 4.60 -1.68 1.64
CA GLN A 93 5.30 -1.88 0.38
C GLN A 93 6.48 -2.84 0.55
N GLN A 94 6.37 -4.00 -0.11
CA GLN A 94 7.46 -4.97 -0.29
C GLN A 94 7.91 -4.96 -1.75
N CYS A 95 8.77 -4.01 -2.12
CA CYS A 95 9.27 -3.92 -3.48
C CYS A 95 10.35 -4.98 -3.76
N LEU A 96 10.27 -5.59 -4.95
CA LEU A 96 11.37 -6.42 -5.45
C LEU A 96 12.57 -5.54 -5.88
N GLY A 97 12.28 -4.39 -6.51
CA GLY A 97 13.30 -3.51 -7.07
C GLY A 97 14.03 -4.10 -8.27
N TYR A 98 14.84 -3.27 -8.93
CA TYR A 98 15.77 -3.72 -9.97
C TYR A 98 16.88 -4.59 -9.39
N PRO A 99 17.51 -5.48 -10.17
CA PRO A 99 18.60 -6.33 -9.69
C PRO A 99 19.71 -5.58 -8.94
N GLN A 100 20.05 -4.37 -9.40
CA GLN A 100 21.06 -3.50 -8.79
C GLN A 100 20.58 -2.90 -7.45
N GLU A 101 19.27 -2.72 -7.29
CA GLU A 101 18.65 -2.18 -6.09
C GLU A 101 18.43 -3.28 -5.03
N ARG A 102 18.24 -4.54 -5.44
CA ARG A 102 17.98 -5.67 -4.53
C ARG A 102 19.03 -5.79 -3.44
N ASN A 103 20.31 -5.64 -3.77
CA ASN A 103 21.40 -5.71 -2.78
C ASN A 103 21.40 -4.53 -1.81
N MET A 104 20.77 -3.41 -2.18
CA MET A 104 20.64 -2.23 -1.32
C MET A 104 19.35 -2.24 -0.50
N ILE A 105 18.28 -2.82 -1.04
CA ILE A 105 16.95 -2.91 -0.45
C ILE A 105 16.86 -4.11 0.51
N HIS A 106 17.46 -5.24 0.15
CA HIS A 106 17.39 -6.53 0.87
C HIS A 106 18.73 -6.90 1.50
N ARG A 107 19.40 -5.93 2.14
CA ARG A 107 20.78 -6.08 2.67
C ARG A 107 20.99 -7.24 3.66
N ASP A 108 19.91 -7.82 4.21
CA ASP A 108 19.95 -8.96 5.13
C ASP A 108 19.25 -10.18 4.51
N GLU A 109 19.89 -11.35 4.65
CA GLU A 109 19.43 -12.66 4.16
C GLU A 109 18.07 -13.11 4.76
N GLU A 110 17.55 -12.42 5.78
CA GLU A 110 16.31 -12.76 6.50
C GLU A 110 15.03 -12.09 5.98
N ARG A 111 15.08 -11.33 4.88
CA ARG A 111 13.84 -10.73 4.33
C ARG A 111 13.20 -11.66 3.30
N ALA A 112 12.18 -12.38 3.74
CA ALA A 112 11.34 -13.18 2.87
C ALA A 112 10.85 -12.33 1.67
N LEU A 113 11.06 -12.85 0.44
CA LEU A 113 10.50 -12.28 -0.79
C LEU A 113 8.97 -12.19 -0.73
N MET A 114 8.37 -13.01 0.12
CA MET A 114 6.95 -12.99 0.43
C MET A 114 6.71 -12.37 1.80
N MET A 115 5.73 -11.48 1.85
CA MET A 115 5.31 -10.80 3.06
C MET A 115 3.92 -11.26 3.44
N MET A 116 3.77 -11.69 4.69
CA MET A 116 2.45 -11.94 5.26
C MET A 116 1.82 -10.60 5.63
N VAL A 117 0.65 -10.34 5.07
CA VAL A 117 -0.14 -9.12 5.32
C VAL A 117 -1.35 -9.36 6.23
N HIS A 118 -1.67 -10.62 6.51
CA HIS A 118 -2.75 -11.02 7.41
C HIS A 118 -2.45 -12.43 7.94
N ASP A 119 -2.48 -12.63 9.25
CA ASP A 119 -2.16 -13.93 9.87
C ASP A 119 -3.39 -14.81 10.15
N GLY A 120 -4.57 -14.26 9.88
CA GLY A 120 -5.86 -14.94 10.08
C GLY A 120 -6.69 -14.28 11.17
N GLU A 121 -6.05 -13.49 12.04
CA GLU A 121 -6.70 -12.72 13.10
C GLU A 121 -6.64 -11.22 12.80
N GLU A 122 -5.47 -10.71 12.42
CA GLU A 122 -5.23 -9.28 12.22
C GLU A 122 -4.36 -8.97 10.99
N PRO A 123 -4.44 -7.74 10.45
CA PRO A 123 -3.43 -7.26 9.53
C PRO A 123 -2.05 -7.27 10.20
N CYS A 124 -1.02 -7.68 9.46
CA CYS A 124 0.34 -7.70 9.98
C CYS A 124 1.35 -7.38 8.87
N MET A 125 2.63 -7.25 9.25
CA MET A 125 3.74 -7.23 8.31
C MET A 125 4.86 -8.11 8.89
N LYS A 126 4.90 -9.35 8.44
CA LYS A 126 5.87 -10.35 8.93
C LYS A 126 6.48 -11.06 7.70
N PRO A 127 7.77 -11.47 7.74
CA PRO A 127 8.31 -12.38 6.74
C PRO A 127 7.42 -13.62 6.64
N TRP A 128 7.12 -14.08 5.41
CA TRP A 128 6.44 -15.36 5.25
C TRP A 128 7.41 -16.49 5.61
N ASN A 129 7.13 -17.20 6.70
CA ASN A 129 7.85 -18.39 7.09
C ASN A 129 7.10 -19.60 6.53
N SER A 130 7.72 -20.32 5.59
CA SER A 130 7.18 -21.55 4.98
C SER A 130 7.18 -22.73 5.94
#